data_AF-A0A0U1M8H9-F1
#
_entry.id   AF-A0A0U1M8H9-F1
#
_cell.length_a   1.000
_cell.length_b   1.000
_cell.length_c   1.000
_cell.angle_alpha   90.00
_cell.angle_beta   90.00
_cell.angle_gamma   90.00
#
_symmetry.space_group_name_H-M   'P 1'
#
loop_
_entity.id
_entity.type
_entity.pdbx_description
1 polymer ?
#
loop_
_entity_poly.entity_id
_entity_poly.type
_entity_poly.pdbx_seq_one_letter_code
_entity_poly.pdbx_strand_id
1 'polypeptide(L)'
;MPFTITQLISLSCAVGHAAAALNLNISGPSWDYTTTDLASTTSQACKDAYSESINCDNTLLSLVASMDPDFDPKPADFESMCTTSCSDSLSDYVKNVKSACNKSGDLAKVAHGNKGVPQAPVAVIGEVFQYYYGKGCAKDGNDYCHFTYPKSDDWAKSDFPCSDKCAVQFFKNAHDQPGSAYWFSYFYLVTQDSYWEDTFKSGWDTVVSCGDAESSETSSVSVSISTKPNAEASTSAIASSLGAVSATSTAATTETTTSTSASDTEPITPTLGSTSGTTLLCRFIDEAQVLIELTRFDRHAPVGLPINMYHLAKSLYLYATSKEEYSVLLLGLDNAGKTTLLSQIKAIYQPTADGAPSPNVGRTVPTVGQNVATIPLNDMYLKIWDVGGQTTMRGLWQSYYASCHAIIFVVDSTDVGGGLDDFSSGAALSSTNDDNVTSPQHGRLGECKQVLESVLQNADVAGVPILVLANKQDREDCVEVVRIKEGFVRQVFEGEKGAGVRDSRVLPVSALLGTGVPEAVEWVQSRVKWNKEGRPPLMR
;
A
#
# COMPACT_ATOMS: atom_id res chain seq x y z
N MET A 1 -37.75 45.50 -48.06
CA MET A 1 -36.33 45.19 -48.31
C MET A 1 -35.49 46.40 -47.88
N PRO A 2 -34.25 46.27 -47.36
CA PRO A 2 -33.54 45.11 -46.80
C PRO A 2 -32.90 45.37 -45.39
N PHE A 3 -32.41 44.29 -44.76
CA PHE A 3 -31.26 44.09 -43.82
C PHE A 3 -30.72 45.27 -42.96
N THR A 4 -30.38 45.09 -41.68
CA THR A 4 -29.20 44.30 -41.25
C THR A 4 -29.30 43.62 -39.87
N ILE A 5 -28.66 42.45 -39.83
CA ILE A 5 -28.40 41.57 -38.68
C ILE A 5 -27.23 42.15 -37.89
N THR A 6 -27.49 42.95 -36.84
CA THR A 6 -26.46 43.31 -35.83
C THR A 6 -27.09 43.96 -34.60
N GLN A 7 -27.85 43.20 -33.80
CA GLN A 7 -28.13 43.54 -32.40
C GLN A 7 -28.83 42.38 -31.68
N LEU A 8 -28.14 41.23 -31.58
CA LEU A 8 -28.52 40.11 -30.72
C LEU A 8 -27.24 39.33 -30.36
N ILE A 9 -26.26 40.04 -29.78
CA ILE A 9 -25.15 39.45 -29.03
C ILE A 9 -24.93 40.34 -27.80
N SER A 10 -25.83 40.23 -26.84
CA SER A 10 -25.61 40.62 -25.46
C SER A 10 -26.60 39.83 -24.62
N LEU A 11 -26.10 39.16 -23.58
CA LEU A 11 -26.78 38.17 -22.73
C LEU A 11 -27.00 36.79 -23.37
N SER A 12 -25.93 35.99 -23.43
CA SER A 12 -25.98 34.58 -23.07
C SER A 12 -24.59 34.06 -22.73
N CYS A 13 -24.45 33.56 -21.51
CA CYS A 13 -23.35 32.75 -20.98
C CYS A 13 -22.00 33.44 -20.74
N ALA A 14 -21.98 34.40 -19.80
CA ALA A 14 -20.96 34.32 -18.76
C ALA A 14 -21.34 33.17 -17.81
N VAL A 15 -21.26 31.92 -18.29
CA VAL A 15 -20.94 30.83 -17.39
C VAL A 15 -19.45 30.98 -17.21
N GLY A 16 -19.06 31.82 -16.24
CA GLY A 16 -17.77 31.61 -15.61
C GLY A 16 -17.77 30.14 -15.24
N HIS A 17 -16.81 29.38 -15.77
CA HIS A 17 -16.51 28.09 -15.19
C HIS A 17 -16.35 28.39 -13.70
N ALA A 18 -17.26 27.90 -12.87
CA ALA A 18 -17.06 27.95 -11.43
C ALA A 18 -15.74 27.22 -11.24
N ALA A 19 -14.65 27.97 -11.03
CA ALA A 19 -13.38 27.39 -10.66
C ALA A 19 -13.71 26.54 -9.44
N ALA A 20 -13.59 25.23 -9.59
CA ALA A 20 -13.96 24.29 -8.56
C ALA A 20 -13.03 24.57 -7.38
N ALA A 21 -13.52 25.28 -6.36
CA ALA A 21 -12.68 25.64 -5.23
C ALA A 21 -12.42 24.38 -4.39
N LEU A 22 -11.15 24.13 -4.06
CA LEU A 22 -10.74 23.05 -3.16
C LEU A 22 -11.20 23.37 -1.75
N ASN A 23 -11.49 22.35 -0.98
CA ASN A 23 -11.69 22.47 0.46
C ASN A 23 -11.07 21.26 1.14
N LEU A 24 -10.04 21.48 1.96
CA LEU A 24 -9.28 20.39 2.58
C LEU A 24 -10.05 19.69 3.70
N ASN A 25 -11.19 20.23 4.14
CA ASN A 25 -12.08 19.58 5.10
C ASN A 25 -13.22 18.79 4.42
N ILE A 26 -13.21 18.65 3.09
CA ILE A 26 -14.15 17.82 2.35
C ILE A 26 -13.40 16.57 1.88
N SER A 27 -13.78 15.41 2.42
CA SER A 27 -13.29 14.12 1.93
C SER A 27 -13.77 13.84 0.50
N GLY A 28 -12.93 13.18 -0.27
CA GLY A 28 -13.19 12.77 -1.65
C GLY A 28 -12.24 11.67 -2.11
N PRO A 29 -12.36 11.24 -3.38
CA PRO A 29 -11.58 10.12 -3.92
C PRO A 29 -10.06 10.31 -3.86
N SER A 30 -9.59 11.57 -3.91
CA SER A 30 -8.17 11.94 -3.91
C SER A 30 -7.71 12.61 -2.62
N TRP A 31 -8.57 12.69 -1.58
CA TRP A 31 -8.27 13.40 -0.34
C TRP A 31 -9.15 12.95 0.82
N ASP A 32 -8.56 12.54 1.94
CA ASP A 32 -9.33 12.18 3.15
C ASP A 32 -8.69 12.69 4.44
N TYR A 33 -7.74 13.63 4.34
CA TYR A 33 -7.11 14.22 5.52
C TYR A 33 -7.88 15.48 5.92
N THR A 34 -8.84 15.36 6.84
CA THR A 34 -9.75 16.46 7.19
C THR A 34 -9.49 16.99 8.61
N THR A 35 -10.37 17.84 9.13
CA THR A 35 -10.28 18.28 10.54
C THR A 35 -10.33 17.13 11.55
N THR A 36 -10.80 15.94 11.16
CA THR A 36 -10.77 14.71 11.98
C THR A 36 -9.36 14.18 12.20
N ASP A 37 -8.45 14.46 11.28
CA ASP A 37 -7.07 13.98 11.27
C ASP A 37 -6.11 14.94 11.95
N LEU A 38 -6.60 16.13 12.31
CA LEU A 38 -5.90 17.03 13.22
C LEU A 38 -5.89 16.48 14.65
N ALA A 39 -4.99 17.01 15.48
CA ALA A 39 -4.93 16.68 16.88
C ALA A 39 -6.26 17.02 17.58
N SER A 40 -6.65 16.21 18.58
CA SER A 40 -7.85 16.49 19.37
C SER A 40 -7.75 17.81 20.14
N THR A 41 -6.52 18.30 20.36
CA THR A 41 -6.21 19.58 20.99
C THR A 41 -6.33 20.78 20.05
N THR A 42 -6.50 20.55 18.74
CA THR A 42 -6.60 21.63 17.75
C THR A 42 -7.87 22.44 17.98
N SER A 43 -7.68 23.74 18.09
CA SER A 43 -8.71 24.70 18.42
C SER A 43 -9.73 24.89 17.29
N GLN A 44 -10.94 25.33 17.65
CA GLN A 44 -12.01 25.51 16.67
C GLN A 44 -11.63 26.57 15.62
N ALA A 45 -11.05 27.70 16.03
CA ALA A 45 -10.57 28.73 15.09
C ALA A 45 -9.58 28.17 14.05
N CYS A 46 -8.70 27.26 14.47
CA CYS A 46 -7.80 26.57 13.56
C CYS A 46 -8.52 25.63 12.60
N LYS A 47 -9.52 24.86 13.08
CA LYS A 47 -10.35 23.99 12.24
C LYS A 47 -11.21 24.77 11.24
N ASP A 48 -11.73 25.92 11.65
CA ASP A 48 -12.50 26.81 10.78
C ASP A 48 -11.61 27.35 9.67
N ALA A 49 -10.42 27.87 10.02
CA ALA A 49 -9.44 28.32 9.03
C ALA A 49 -8.96 27.20 8.10
N TYR A 50 -8.79 25.98 8.61
CA TYR A 50 -8.46 24.80 7.80
C TYR A 50 -9.55 24.46 6.78
N SER A 51 -10.81 24.74 7.11
CA SER A 51 -11.99 24.43 6.30
C SER A 51 -12.35 25.52 5.29
N GLU A 52 -11.54 26.57 5.17
CA GLU A 52 -11.73 27.60 4.15
C GLU A 52 -11.45 27.06 2.75
N SER A 53 -12.14 27.62 1.76
CA SER A 53 -11.99 27.21 0.36
C SER A 53 -10.74 27.84 -0.27
N ILE A 54 -10.08 27.08 -1.15
CA ILE A 54 -8.92 27.50 -1.94
C ILE A 54 -9.36 27.56 -3.41
N ASN A 55 -9.25 28.72 -4.05
CA ASN A 55 -9.66 28.89 -5.45
C ASN A 55 -8.63 28.31 -6.43
N CYS A 56 -8.51 26.99 -6.46
CA CYS A 56 -7.57 26.27 -7.32
C CYS A 56 -8.22 25.02 -7.91
N ASP A 57 -7.73 24.58 -9.07
CA ASP A 57 -8.22 23.36 -9.72
C ASP A 57 -7.90 22.08 -8.89
N ASN A 58 -8.79 21.08 -8.95
CA ASN A 58 -8.67 19.78 -8.26
C ASN A 58 -7.42 18.97 -8.67
N THR A 59 -6.78 19.34 -9.78
CA THR A 59 -5.47 18.82 -10.16
C THR A 59 -4.45 18.99 -9.03
N LEU A 60 -4.47 20.12 -8.29
CA LEU A 60 -3.55 20.33 -7.17
C LEU A 60 -3.78 19.32 -6.04
N LEU A 61 -5.04 19.06 -5.69
CA LEU A 61 -5.42 18.08 -4.70
C LEU A 61 -4.93 16.68 -5.07
N SER A 62 -5.10 16.32 -6.35
CA SER A 62 -4.68 15.03 -6.89
C SER A 62 -3.16 14.91 -6.99
N LEU A 63 -2.44 15.99 -7.31
CA LEU A 63 -0.98 16.00 -7.29
C LEU A 63 -0.40 15.76 -5.89
N VAL A 64 -1.08 16.21 -4.83
CA VAL A 64 -0.62 16.06 -3.45
C VAL A 64 -0.90 14.67 -2.89
N ALA A 65 -2.08 14.10 -3.15
CA ALA A 65 -2.55 12.91 -2.43
C ALA A 65 -3.38 11.93 -3.28
N SER A 66 -3.26 11.94 -4.61
CA SER A 66 -4.02 11.00 -5.45
C SER A 66 -3.73 9.54 -5.07
N MET A 67 -4.80 8.81 -4.81
CA MET A 67 -4.81 7.35 -4.64
C MET A 67 -5.25 6.63 -5.90
N ASP A 68 -5.49 7.38 -6.97
CA ASP A 68 -5.91 6.85 -8.26
C ASP A 68 -4.67 6.33 -9.01
N PRO A 69 -4.57 5.00 -9.22
CA PRO A 69 -3.45 4.40 -9.95
C PRO A 69 -3.41 4.81 -11.43
N ASP A 70 -4.51 5.37 -11.95
CA ASP A 70 -4.65 5.85 -13.32
C ASP A 70 -4.51 7.39 -13.41
N PHE A 71 -4.15 8.08 -12.32
CA PHE A 71 -3.92 9.53 -12.32
C PHE A 71 -2.72 9.89 -13.21
N ASP A 72 -3.02 10.52 -14.36
CA ASP A 72 -2.05 10.88 -15.39
C ASP A 72 -2.37 12.30 -15.89
N PRO A 73 -1.97 13.35 -15.12
CA PRO A 73 -2.33 14.73 -15.43
C PRO A 73 -1.69 15.18 -16.75
N LYS A 74 -2.44 15.94 -17.53
CA LYS A 74 -2.05 16.46 -18.84
C LYS A 74 -1.67 17.93 -18.76
N PRO A 75 -0.91 18.47 -19.73
CA PRO A 75 -0.55 19.89 -19.74
C PRO A 75 -1.74 20.86 -19.55
N ALA A 76 -2.91 20.51 -20.07
CA ALA A 76 -4.15 21.29 -19.91
C ALA A 76 -4.63 21.38 -18.44
N ASP A 77 -4.38 20.34 -17.65
CA ASP A 77 -4.71 20.32 -16.22
C ASP A 77 -3.80 21.31 -15.46
N PHE A 78 -2.52 21.36 -15.83
CA PHE A 78 -1.58 22.35 -15.30
C PHE A 78 -1.92 23.78 -15.76
N GLU A 79 -2.37 23.99 -17.00
CA GLU A 79 -2.87 25.31 -17.44
C GLU A 79 -4.07 25.79 -16.63
N SER A 80 -4.96 24.88 -16.26
CA SER A 80 -6.13 25.19 -15.44
C SER A 80 -5.77 25.45 -13.98
N MET A 81 -4.79 24.70 -13.44
CA MET A 81 -4.31 24.83 -12.07
C MET A 81 -3.39 26.05 -11.86
N CYS A 82 -2.43 26.27 -12.75
CA CYS A 82 -1.33 27.24 -12.61
C CYS A 82 -1.75 28.67 -12.95
N THR A 83 -2.73 29.18 -12.20
CA THR A 83 -3.27 30.53 -12.32
C THR A 83 -2.82 31.38 -11.14
N THR A 84 -2.70 32.70 -11.35
CA THR A 84 -2.42 33.64 -10.24
C THR A 84 -3.49 33.57 -9.17
N SER A 85 -4.75 33.36 -9.55
CA SER A 85 -5.84 33.19 -8.58
C SER A 85 -5.66 31.97 -7.68
N CYS A 86 -5.17 30.85 -8.21
CA CYS A 86 -4.82 29.68 -7.39
C CYS A 86 -3.67 30.00 -6.44
N SER A 87 -2.56 30.56 -6.98
CA SER A 87 -1.38 30.93 -6.19
C SER A 87 -1.71 31.88 -5.04
N ASP A 88 -2.47 32.93 -5.32
CA ASP A 88 -2.84 33.97 -4.34
C ASP A 88 -3.78 33.38 -3.28
N SER A 89 -4.83 32.66 -3.70
CA SER A 89 -5.78 32.04 -2.78
C SER A 89 -5.14 30.98 -1.88
N LEU A 90 -4.19 30.19 -2.41
CA LEU A 90 -3.45 29.20 -1.62
C LEU A 90 -2.51 29.88 -0.61
N SER A 91 -1.88 30.98 -1.00
CA SER A 91 -1.01 31.76 -0.10
C SER A 91 -1.82 32.42 1.02
N ASP A 92 -2.98 32.98 0.70
CA ASP A 92 -3.91 33.54 1.67
C ASP A 92 -4.46 32.45 2.62
N TYR A 93 -4.79 31.27 2.11
CA TYR A 93 -5.18 30.12 2.91
C TYR A 93 -4.10 29.76 3.93
N VAL A 94 -2.85 29.56 3.50
CA VAL A 94 -1.74 29.21 4.40
C VAL A 94 -1.51 30.30 5.44
N LYS A 95 -1.57 31.57 5.04
CA LYS A 95 -1.43 32.71 5.95
C LYS A 95 -2.55 32.74 6.99
N ASN A 96 -3.79 32.48 6.58
CA ASN A 96 -4.95 32.40 7.47
C ASN A 96 -4.80 31.24 8.46
N VAL A 97 -4.46 30.04 7.98
CA VAL A 97 -4.23 28.87 8.83
C VAL A 97 -3.10 29.14 9.83
N LYS A 98 -1.96 29.72 9.42
CA LYS A 98 -0.88 30.11 10.35
C LYS A 98 -1.35 31.09 11.42
N SER A 99 -2.18 32.06 11.04
CA SER A 99 -2.69 33.06 11.97
C SER A 99 -3.68 32.45 12.98
N ALA A 100 -4.56 31.55 12.53
CA ALA A 100 -5.60 30.93 13.35
C ALA A 100 -5.09 29.74 14.19
N CYS A 101 -4.12 28.98 13.67
CA CYS A 101 -3.53 27.79 14.28
C CYS A 101 -2.25 28.12 15.06
N ASN A 102 -2.33 29.08 15.98
CA ASN A 102 -1.17 29.63 16.68
C ASN A 102 -0.99 29.09 18.11
N LYS A 103 -1.83 28.14 18.55
CA LYS A 103 -1.76 27.55 19.89
C LYS A 103 -0.90 26.29 19.88
N SER A 104 -0.27 25.98 21.01
CA SER A 104 0.59 24.80 21.14
C SER A 104 -0.11 23.47 20.86
N GLY A 105 -1.45 23.42 20.96
CA GLY A 105 -2.26 22.24 20.65
C GLY A 105 -2.76 22.16 19.21
N ASP A 106 -2.53 23.18 18.37
CA ASP A 106 -2.96 23.21 16.97
C ASP A 106 -1.98 22.41 16.10
N LEU A 107 -2.15 21.10 16.11
CA LEU A 107 -1.24 20.17 15.45
C LEU A 107 -1.94 19.29 14.42
N ALA A 108 -1.24 18.99 13.34
CA ALA A 108 -1.50 17.92 12.41
C ALA A 108 -0.89 16.61 12.92
N LYS A 109 -1.55 15.48 12.65
CA LYS A 109 -1.01 14.15 12.93
C LYS A 109 -0.08 13.71 11.81
N VAL A 110 1.12 13.30 12.17
CA VAL A 110 2.11 12.70 11.27
C VAL A 110 2.16 11.20 11.52
N ALA A 111 2.27 10.39 10.47
CA ALA A 111 2.40 8.94 10.59
C ALA A 111 3.70 8.53 11.29
N HIS A 112 3.59 7.66 12.28
CA HIS A 112 4.71 7.01 12.94
C HIS A 112 4.37 5.53 13.19
N GLY A 113 4.87 4.65 12.31
CA GLY A 113 4.39 3.28 12.21
C GLY A 113 2.92 3.24 11.78
N ASN A 114 2.08 2.48 12.51
CA ASN A 114 0.64 2.36 12.21
C ASN A 114 -0.25 3.40 12.92
N LYS A 115 0.31 4.51 13.41
CA LYS A 115 -0.42 5.52 14.19
C LYS A 115 -0.10 6.94 13.73
N GLY A 116 -1.08 7.83 13.74
CA GLY A 116 -0.89 9.27 13.59
C GLY A 116 -0.58 9.93 14.94
N VAL A 117 0.54 10.63 15.05
CA VAL A 117 0.97 11.34 16.26
C VAL A 117 0.94 12.85 16.00
N PRO A 118 0.32 13.68 16.86
CA PRO A 118 0.38 15.14 16.73
C PRO A 118 1.82 15.64 16.79
N GLN A 119 2.37 16.12 15.67
CA GLN A 119 3.79 16.48 15.57
C GLN A 119 4.06 17.75 14.76
N ALA A 120 3.26 18.03 13.73
CA ALA A 120 3.47 19.16 12.84
C ALA A 120 2.44 20.28 13.11
N PRO A 121 2.78 21.58 12.96
CA PRO A 121 1.78 22.64 12.91
C PRO A 121 0.75 22.38 11.81
N VAL A 122 -0.52 22.70 12.02
CA VAL A 122 -1.59 22.50 11.00
C VAL A 122 -1.28 23.19 9.67
N ALA A 123 -0.60 24.35 9.73
CA ALA A 123 -0.18 25.10 8.55
C ALA A 123 0.70 24.31 7.57
N VAL A 124 1.44 23.30 8.06
CA VAL A 124 2.29 22.44 7.21
C VAL A 124 1.48 21.78 6.09
N ILE A 125 0.22 21.45 6.33
CA ILE A 125 -0.64 20.83 5.32
C ILE A 125 -0.79 21.77 4.12
N GLY A 126 -1.12 23.05 4.35
CA GLY A 126 -1.20 24.02 3.25
C GLY A 126 0.16 24.34 2.64
N GLU A 127 1.25 24.31 3.41
CA GLU A 127 2.62 24.48 2.90
C GLU A 127 3.02 23.33 1.95
N VAL A 128 2.56 22.09 2.20
CA VAL A 128 2.73 20.97 1.27
C VAL A 128 2.05 21.30 -0.06
N PHE A 129 0.82 21.84 -0.03
CA PHE A 129 0.15 22.27 -1.27
C PHE A 129 0.91 23.39 -1.98
N GLN A 130 1.49 24.35 -1.25
CA GLN A 130 2.34 25.38 -1.85
C GLN A 130 3.57 24.78 -2.54
N TYR A 131 4.20 23.78 -1.92
CA TYR A 131 5.33 23.05 -2.51
C TYR A 131 4.91 22.32 -3.81
N TYR A 132 3.82 21.57 -3.79
CA TYR A 132 3.33 20.85 -4.98
C TYR A 132 2.84 21.79 -6.08
N TYR A 133 2.23 22.92 -5.74
CA TYR A 133 1.88 23.97 -6.69
C TYR A 133 3.13 24.55 -7.36
N GLY A 134 4.13 24.96 -6.58
CA GLY A 134 5.39 25.51 -7.11
C GLY A 134 6.12 24.50 -7.99
N LYS A 135 6.21 23.24 -7.55
CA LYS A 135 6.79 22.14 -8.33
C LYS A 135 6.02 21.88 -9.63
N GLY A 136 4.70 21.82 -9.59
CA GLY A 136 3.85 21.55 -10.74
C GLY A 136 3.85 22.68 -11.77
N CYS A 137 3.86 23.92 -11.30
CA CYS A 137 3.78 25.12 -12.14
C CYS A 137 5.13 25.66 -12.61
N ALA A 138 6.24 25.05 -12.17
CA ALA A 138 7.58 25.32 -12.70
C ALA A 138 7.63 25.07 -14.22
N LYS A 139 8.30 25.94 -14.96
CA LYS A 139 8.41 25.86 -16.42
C LYS A 139 9.83 26.10 -16.91
N ASP A 140 10.20 25.42 -17.99
CA ASP A 140 11.30 25.82 -18.85
C ASP A 140 10.75 26.18 -20.23
N GLY A 141 10.76 27.48 -20.56
CA GLY A 141 10.04 28.00 -21.72
C GLY A 141 8.53 27.82 -21.53
N ASN A 142 7.90 27.05 -22.42
CA ASN A 142 6.46 26.78 -22.38
C ASN A 142 6.10 25.46 -21.70
N ASP A 143 7.07 24.58 -21.48
CA ASP A 143 6.84 23.23 -20.98
C ASP A 143 6.87 23.19 -19.45
N TYR A 144 5.91 22.49 -18.85
CA TYR A 144 5.90 22.27 -17.40
C TYR A 144 7.00 21.28 -17.02
N CYS A 145 7.81 21.68 -16.04
CA CYS A 145 8.92 20.87 -15.54
C CYS A 145 8.45 19.53 -14.98
N HIS A 146 7.21 19.42 -14.51
CA HIS A 146 6.58 18.17 -14.08
C HIS A 146 6.75 17.02 -15.10
N PHE A 147 6.70 17.32 -16.40
CA PHE A 147 6.79 16.30 -17.46
C PHE A 147 8.22 16.00 -17.93
N THR A 148 9.17 16.86 -17.57
CA THR A 148 10.56 16.76 -18.03
C THR A 148 11.52 16.36 -16.91
N TYR A 149 11.14 16.64 -15.65
CA TYR A 149 11.93 16.36 -14.45
C TYR A 149 11.04 16.17 -13.20
N PRO A 150 11.29 15.15 -12.36
CA PRO A 150 12.33 14.12 -12.43
C PRO A 150 11.91 12.91 -13.31
N LYS A 151 12.87 12.17 -13.85
CA LYS A 151 12.61 10.94 -14.62
C LYS A 151 12.39 9.77 -13.65
N SER A 152 11.38 8.92 -13.90
CA SER A 152 10.99 7.81 -13.01
C SER A 152 12.12 6.83 -12.68
N ASP A 153 13.09 6.71 -13.58
CA ASP A 153 14.22 5.79 -13.43
C ASP A 153 15.38 6.42 -12.65
N ASP A 154 15.35 7.74 -12.47
CA ASP A 154 16.39 8.58 -11.86
C ASP A 154 15.71 9.65 -11.00
N TRP A 155 15.11 9.21 -9.90
CA TRP A 155 14.39 10.11 -9.03
C TRP A 155 15.33 11.22 -8.50
N ALA A 156 14.97 12.47 -8.82
CA ALA A 156 15.69 13.71 -8.54
C ALA A 156 17.24 13.61 -8.44
N LYS A 157 17.94 13.56 -9.58
CA LYS A 157 19.41 13.66 -9.60
C LYS A 157 19.90 15.00 -9.06
N SER A 158 20.82 14.96 -8.10
CA SER A 158 21.48 16.14 -7.51
C SER A 158 22.67 16.67 -8.32
N ASP A 159 23.27 15.85 -9.18
CA ASP A 159 24.31 16.24 -10.12
C ASP A 159 23.68 16.56 -11.48
N PHE A 160 23.31 17.82 -11.67
CA PHE A 160 22.69 18.34 -12.89
C PHE A 160 23.43 19.59 -13.36
N PRO A 161 23.54 19.82 -14.68
CA PRO A 161 24.14 21.04 -15.18
C PRO A 161 23.23 22.25 -14.88
N CYS A 162 23.82 23.42 -14.65
CA CYS A 162 23.07 24.66 -14.42
C CYS A 162 22.16 25.09 -15.58
N SER A 163 22.33 24.48 -16.76
CA SER A 163 21.43 24.67 -17.90
C SER A 163 20.10 23.92 -17.75
N ASP A 164 20.01 22.94 -16.85
CA ASP A 164 18.78 22.22 -16.53
C ASP A 164 17.91 23.09 -15.60
N LYS A 165 17.12 23.97 -16.22
CA LYS A 165 16.27 24.91 -15.48
C LYS A 165 15.20 24.21 -14.64
N CYS A 166 14.77 23.02 -15.05
CA CYS A 166 13.75 22.27 -14.33
C CYS A 166 14.33 21.61 -13.07
N ALA A 167 15.55 21.09 -13.13
CA ALA A 167 16.27 20.65 -11.93
C ALA A 167 16.54 21.82 -10.97
N VAL A 168 17.04 22.96 -11.49
CA VAL A 168 17.27 24.17 -10.67
C VAL A 168 15.97 24.62 -9.98
N GLN A 169 14.86 24.71 -10.72
CA GLN A 169 13.56 25.09 -10.15
C GLN A 169 13.03 24.06 -9.15
N PHE A 170 13.23 22.76 -9.38
CA PHE A 170 12.83 21.71 -8.44
C PHE A 170 13.49 21.90 -7.07
N PHE A 171 14.82 22.08 -7.03
CA PHE A 171 15.55 22.28 -5.78
C PHE A 171 15.31 23.66 -5.16
N LYS A 172 15.14 24.72 -5.96
CA LYS A 172 14.70 26.04 -5.45
C LYS A 172 13.32 25.97 -4.80
N ASN A 173 12.34 25.37 -5.45
CA ASN A 173 11.01 25.19 -4.89
C ASN A 173 11.03 24.36 -3.61
N ALA A 174 11.83 23.28 -3.56
CA ALA A 174 11.99 22.49 -2.35
C ALA A 174 12.68 23.27 -1.22
N HIS A 175 13.62 24.17 -1.54
CA HIS A 175 14.30 24.99 -0.54
C HIS A 175 13.40 26.10 0.01
N ASP A 176 12.67 26.78 -0.86
CA ASP A 176 11.90 27.98 -0.50
C ASP A 176 10.57 27.61 0.18
N GLN A 177 10.04 26.41 -0.08
CA GLN A 177 8.77 25.95 0.47
C GLN A 177 8.99 25.01 1.65
N PRO A 178 8.65 25.42 2.90
CA PRO A 178 8.88 24.60 4.09
C PRO A 178 8.08 23.28 4.09
N GLY A 179 6.98 23.22 3.33
CA GLY A 179 6.19 22.02 3.13
C GLY A 179 6.93 20.88 2.42
N SER A 180 8.07 21.16 1.77
CA SER A 180 8.90 20.14 1.09
C SER A 180 9.44 19.07 2.03
N ALA A 181 9.52 19.34 3.33
CA ALA A 181 9.93 18.40 4.37
C ALA A 181 8.86 17.34 4.69
N TYR A 182 7.67 17.44 4.08
CA TYR A 182 6.55 16.54 4.29
C TYR A 182 5.94 16.11 2.97
N TRP A 183 5.22 14.99 3.01
CA TRP A 183 4.42 14.50 1.89
C TRP A 183 3.21 13.71 2.40
N PHE A 184 2.25 13.44 1.53
CA PHE A 184 1.09 12.61 1.88
C PHE A 184 1.26 11.19 1.33
N SER A 185 1.26 10.21 2.22
CA SER A 185 1.20 8.79 1.87
C SER A 185 -0.23 8.31 1.99
N TYR A 186 -0.94 8.23 0.86
CA TYR A 186 -2.32 7.75 0.69
C TYR A 186 -3.40 8.48 1.53
N PHE A 187 -3.27 8.51 2.86
CA PHE A 187 -4.17 9.19 3.80
C PHE A 187 -3.46 9.93 4.94
N TYR A 188 -2.13 9.82 5.05
CA TYR A 188 -1.41 10.38 6.20
C TYR A 188 -0.32 11.35 5.77
N LEU A 189 -0.17 12.42 6.55
CA LEU A 189 0.99 13.28 6.48
C LEU A 189 2.22 12.51 7.01
N VAL A 190 3.31 12.53 6.27
CA VAL A 190 4.56 11.84 6.61
C VAL A 190 5.72 12.83 6.47
N THR A 191 6.73 12.73 7.32
CA THR A 191 8.01 13.42 7.11
C THR A 191 8.77 12.75 5.98
N GLN A 192 9.54 13.54 5.24
CA GLN A 192 10.48 12.97 4.29
C GLN A 192 11.55 12.13 5.01
N ASP A 193 12.13 11.18 4.30
CA ASP A 193 13.17 10.29 4.84
C ASP A 193 14.56 10.95 4.81
N SER A 194 15.55 10.29 5.43
CA SER A 194 16.94 10.76 5.42
C SER A 194 17.52 10.84 4.01
N TYR A 195 17.03 10.01 3.08
CA TYR A 195 17.53 10.01 1.72
C TYR A 195 17.05 11.24 0.94
N TRP A 196 15.82 11.68 1.14
CA TRP A 196 15.35 12.97 0.66
C TRP A 196 16.21 14.10 1.18
N GLU A 197 16.53 14.13 2.48
CA GLU A 197 17.37 15.17 3.07
C GLU A 197 18.77 15.21 2.41
N ASP A 198 19.40 14.06 2.21
CA ASP A 198 20.71 13.95 1.56
C ASP A 198 20.66 14.37 0.08
N THR A 199 19.62 13.94 -0.65
CA THR A 199 19.40 14.28 -2.06
C THR A 199 19.13 15.77 -2.23
N PHE A 200 18.24 16.31 -1.38
CA PHE A 200 17.89 17.72 -1.34
C PHE A 200 19.11 18.58 -1.05
N LYS A 201 19.90 18.23 -0.02
CA LYS A 201 21.13 18.93 0.33
C LYS A 201 22.11 18.93 -0.85
N SER A 202 22.36 17.77 -1.44
CA SER A 202 23.29 17.64 -2.56
C SER A 202 22.84 18.45 -3.78
N GLY A 203 21.54 18.42 -4.12
CA GLY A 203 21.02 19.20 -5.24
C GLY A 203 20.99 20.69 -4.97
N TRP A 204 20.75 21.10 -3.73
CA TRP A 204 20.83 22.50 -3.31
C TRP A 204 22.26 23.05 -3.42
N ASP A 205 23.27 22.28 -3.01
CA ASP A 205 24.67 22.65 -3.19
C ASP A 205 24.98 22.88 -4.69
N THR A 206 24.41 22.07 -5.58
CA THR A 206 24.49 22.28 -7.04
C THR A 206 23.82 23.58 -7.47
N VAL A 207 22.61 23.90 -7.00
CA VAL A 207 21.94 25.19 -7.29
C VAL A 207 22.79 26.38 -6.85
N VAL A 208 23.39 26.30 -5.65
CA VAL A 208 24.28 27.35 -5.15
C VAL A 208 25.50 27.51 -6.06
N SER A 209 26.08 26.40 -6.52
CA SER A 209 27.22 26.42 -7.45
C SER A 209 26.92 27.06 -8.80
N CYS A 210 25.64 27.05 -9.22
CA CYS A 210 25.19 27.70 -10.44
C CYS A 210 25.18 29.24 -10.36
N GLY A 211 25.47 29.83 -9.19
CA GLY A 211 25.40 31.27 -8.96
C GLY A 211 23.96 31.78 -8.83
N ASP A 212 23.01 30.86 -8.74
CA ASP A 212 21.57 31.10 -8.77
C ASP A 212 20.96 31.24 -7.36
N ALA A 213 21.80 31.20 -6.32
CA ALA A 213 21.39 31.29 -4.91
C ALA A 213 21.00 32.70 -4.45
N GLU A 214 21.27 33.76 -5.21
CA GLU A 214 20.75 35.10 -4.92
C GLU A 214 20.48 35.90 -6.22
N SER A 215 19.24 35.86 -6.69
CA SER A 215 18.60 37.01 -7.33
C SER A 215 17.09 36.97 -7.06
N SER A 216 16.74 37.28 -5.81
CA SER A 216 15.46 37.92 -5.52
C SER A 216 15.41 39.25 -6.30
N GLU A 217 14.75 39.27 -7.45
CA GLU A 217 13.89 40.39 -7.85
C GLU A 217 12.95 39.98 -9.00
N THR A 218 11.65 40.17 -8.75
CA THR A 218 10.50 40.17 -9.68
C THR A 218 9.78 38.85 -10.01
N SER A 219 9.18 38.23 -8.99
CA SER A 219 7.70 38.25 -8.80
C SER A 219 7.31 37.27 -7.68
N SER A 220 7.51 37.69 -6.43
CA SER A 220 6.95 36.98 -5.29
C SER A 220 6.66 37.99 -4.19
N VAL A 221 5.37 38.11 -3.86
CA VAL A 221 4.88 38.85 -2.71
C VAL A 221 5.49 38.24 -1.45
N SER A 222 6.31 39.02 -0.76
CA SER A 222 7.03 38.64 0.43
C SER A 222 6.17 38.77 1.68
N VAL A 223 6.18 37.74 2.53
CA VAL A 223 5.91 37.87 3.97
C VAL A 223 6.97 37.04 4.72
N SER A 224 7.67 37.72 5.63
CA SER A 224 8.91 37.28 6.26
C SER A 224 8.71 36.56 7.61
N ILE A 225 9.70 35.71 7.95
CA ILE A 225 10.21 35.28 9.29
C ILE A 225 9.40 34.21 10.07
N SER A 226 9.97 33.01 10.31
CA SER A 226 10.82 32.72 11.48
C SER A 226 11.36 31.27 11.50
N THR A 227 12.55 31.14 12.07
CA THR A 227 13.53 30.04 12.09
C THR A 227 13.09 28.72 12.77
N LYS A 228 13.51 27.58 12.20
CA LYS A 228 13.58 26.24 12.82
C LYS A 228 14.38 26.27 14.14
N PRO A 229 13.97 25.56 15.21
CA PRO A 229 14.85 25.29 16.35
C PRO A 229 15.73 24.06 16.07
N ASN A 230 17.05 24.28 16.07
CA ASN A 230 18.07 23.26 16.30
C ASN A 230 18.11 22.91 17.79
N ALA A 231 18.29 21.64 18.13
CA ALA A 231 18.74 21.22 19.45
C ALA A 231 19.74 20.06 19.34
N GLU A 232 21.01 20.40 19.18
CA GLU A 232 22.13 19.65 19.75
C GLU A 232 22.80 20.53 20.81
N ALA A 233 23.00 19.99 22.00
CA ALA A 233 24.06 20.45 22.91
C ALA A 233 24.55 19.27 23.75
N SER A 234 25.83 18.96 23.57
CA SER A 234 26.57 17.94 24.31
C SER A 234 27.22 18.47 25.61
N THR A 235 27.62 17.51 26.47
CA THR A 235 28.67 17.53 27.53
C THR A 235 28.25 17.97 28.94
N SER A 236 28.67 17.36 30.05
CA SER A 236 29.71 16.35 30.35
C SER A 236 29.47 15.64 31.70
N ALA A 237 30.24 14.56 31.91
CA ALA A 237 30.29 13.56 32.99
C ALA A 237 30.12 13.98 34.46
N ILE A 238 29.50 13.09 35.25
CA ILE A 238 29.97 12.66 36.59
C ILE A 238 29.71 11.15 36.75
N ALA A 239 30.76 10.41 37.12
CA ALA A 239 30.74 8.99 37.46
C ALA A 239 30.17 8.73 38.86
N SER A 240 29.54 7.56 39.09
CA SER A 240 29.96 6.57 40.11
C SER A 240 28.91 5.47 40.36
N SER A 241 29.37 4.24 40.13
CA SER A 241 29.31 3.08 41.04
C SER A 241 27.99 2.32 41.32
N LEU A 242 28.13 1.01 41.05
CA LEU A 242 27.72 -0.16 41.85
C LEU A 242 26.31 -0.74 41.69
N GLY A 243 26.27 -2.04 41.41
CA GLY A 243 25.25 -2.94 41.97
C GLY A 243 24.66 -3.97 41.00
N ALA A 244 25.42 -5.00 40.65
CA ALA A 244 24.88 -6.25 40.10
C ALA A 244 24.08 -7.01 41.17
N VAL A 245 22.94 -7.63 40.82
CA VAL A 245 22.54 -8.98 41.29
C VAL A 245 21.60 -9.63 40.27
N SER A 246 21.85 -10.92 40.03
CA SER A 246 21.12 -11.89 39.21
C SER A 246 20.38 -12.88 40.11
N ALA A 247 19.23 -13.42 39.68
CA ALA A 247 18.63 -14.73 40.02
C ALA A 247 17.16 -14.71 39.55
N THR A 248 16.65 -15.51 38.60
CA THR A 248 16.64 -16.97 38.38
C THR A 248 15.63 -17.74 39.22
N SER A 249 14.62 -18.26 38.50
CA SER A 249 13.82 -19.49 38.67
C SER A 249 12.98 -19.67 39.94
N THR A 250 11.89 -20.45 40.00
CA THR A 250 11.61 -21.75 39.36
C THR A 250 10.15 -22.13 39.64
N ALA A 251 9.50 -22.80 38.67
CA ALA A 251 8.60 -23.99 38.78
C ALA A 251 7.41 -23.98 39.80
N ALA A 252 6.32 -24.73 39.62
CA ALA A 252 6.16 -26.04 38.99
C ALA A 252 4.67 -26.40 38.84
N THR A 253 4.36 -27.20 37.80
CA THR A 253 3.54 -28.45 37.78
C THR A 253 2.08 -28.41 38.28
N THR A 254 1.10 -29.17 37.77
CA THR A 254 1.10 -30.57 37.27
C THR A 254 -0.32 -30.81 36.67
N GLU A 255 -0.47 -31.44 35.49
CA GLU A 255 -1.03 -32.81 35.29
C GLU A 255 -2.59 -32.89 35.25
N THR A 256 -3.32 -33.72 34.46
CA THR A 256 -3.01 -34.79 33.49
C THR A 256 -4.28 -35.14 32.66
N THR A 257 -4.05 -35.56 31.41
CA THR A 257 -4.66 -36.69 30.65
C THR A 257 -6.14 -36.77 30.18
N THR A 258 -6.22 -37.10 28.87
CA THR A 258 -7.07 -38.12 28.17
C THR A 258 -8.58 -37.89 28.07
N SER A 259 -9.29 -38.23 27.00
CA SER A 259 -9.03 -38.77 25.66
C SER A 259 -10.39 -38.85 24.94
N THR A 260 -10.39 -38.95 23.58
CA THR A 260 -11.40 -39.64 22.72
C THR A 260 -12.86 -39.12 22.74
N SER A 261 -13.67 -39.10 21.69
CA SER A 261 -13.61 -39.16 20.22
C SER A 261 -15.06 -39.39 19.77
N ALA A 262 -15.43 -38.88 18.59
CA ALA A 262 -16.60 -39.26 17.78
C ALA A 262 -17.99 -38.77 18.29
N SER A 263 -19.00 -38.47 17.48
CA SER A 263 -19.19 -38.30 16.03
C SER A 263 -20.67 -37.97 15.83
N ASP A 264 -20.94 -37.11 14.85
CA ASP A 264 -22.06 -37.17 13.89
C ASP A 264 -23.54 -36.95 14.26
N THR A 265 -24.12 -36.10 13.40
CA THR A 265 -25.43 -36.16 12.71
C THR A 265 -26.66 -35.39 13.23
N GLU A 266 -27.17 -34.58 12.30
CA GLU A 266 -28.38 -33.75 12.23
C GLU A 266 -29.73 -34.55 12.21
N PRO A 267 -30.87 -33.98 11.75
CA PRO A 267 -31.71 -32.90 12.27
C PRO A 267 -33.16 -33.41 12.51
N ILE A 268 -34.13 -32.54 12.85
CA ILE A 268 -35.56 -32.52 12.41
C ILE A 268 -36.37 -31.58 13.35
N THR A 269 -37.00 -30.57 12.76
CA THR A 269 -38.06 -29.66 13.28
C THR A 269 -39.47 -30.26 13.06
N PRO A 270 -40.61 -29.60 13.41
CA PRO A 270 -40.96 -28.69 14.51
C PRO A 270 -42.30 -29.11 15.21
N THR A 271 -42.69 -28.51 16.35
CA THR A 271 -44.07 -28.02 16.61
C THR A 271 -44.21 -27.31 17.97
N LEU A 272 -45.27 -26.49 18.05
CA LEU A 272 -45.47 -25.26 18.81
C LEU A 272 -46.15 -25.48 20.18
N GLY A 273 -45.86 -24.66 21.20
CA GLY A 273 -46.70 -24.59 22.41
C GLY A 273 -46.18 -23.79 23.61
N SER A 274 -46.25 -22.45 23.54
CA SER A 274 -46.68 -21.53 24.62
C SER A 274 -46.09 -21.63 26.05
N THR A 275 -45.23 -20.68 26.45
CA THR A 275 -45.47 -19.53 27.36
C THR A 275 -44.27 -19.15 28.26
N SER A 276 -43.98 -17.84 28.24
CA SER A 276 -43.36 -17.00 29.27
C SER A 276 -41.86 -17.19 29.59
N GLY A 277 -41.07 -16.14 29.31
CA GLY A 277 -39.71 -15.99 29.83
C GLY A 277 -38.75 -15.35 28.82
N THR A 278 -38.60 -14.03 28.92
CA THR A 278 -37.52 -13.19 28.38
C THR A 278 -36.21 -13.94 28.04
N THR A 279 -35.87 -14.07 26.76
CA THR A 279 -34.50 -13.97 26.21
C THR A 279 -34.59 -13.65 24.70
N LEU A 280 -33.79 -12.68 24.28
CA LEU A 280 -33.85 -11.89 23.06
C LEU A 280 -33.48 -12.68 21.78
N LEU A 281 -34.12 -12.35 20.66
CA LEU A 281 -33.85 -12.85 19.31
C LEU A 281 -32.39 -12.61 18.88
N CYS A 282 -31.66 -13.68 18.54
CA CYS A 282 -30.61 -13.63 17.52
C CYS A 282 -31.24 -14.05 16.18
N ARG A 283 -31.66 -13.08 15.37
CA ARG A 283 -31.90 -13.26 13.93
C ARG A 283 -31.16 -12.17 13.19
N PHE A 284 -30.37 -12.59 12.21
CA PHE A 284 -29.75 -11.83 11.12
C PHE A 284 -29.85 -10.31 11.25
N ILE A 285 -28.79 -9.71 11.79
CA ILE A 285 -28.55 -8.29 11.65
C ILE A 285 -27.51 -8.15 10.55
N ASP A 286 -27.92 -7.56 9.44
CA ASP A 286 -27.07 -7.09 8.35
C ASP A 286 -25.94 -6.22 8.94
N GLU A 287 -24.68 -6.36 8.48
CA GLU A 287 -23.52 -5.67 9.08
C GLU A 287 -23.71 -4.13 9.16
N ALA A 288 -24.53 -3.57 8.27
CA ALA A 288 -24.91 -2.15 8.28
C ALA A 288 -25.81 -1.75 9.47
N GLN A 289 -26.57 -2.67 10.04
CA GLN A 289 -27.63 -2.35 11.00
C GLN A 289 -27.14 -2.35 12.45
N VAL A 290 -26.04 -3.04 12.78
CA VAL A 290 -25.36 -2.93 14.08
C VAL A 290 -24.66 -1.57 14.22
N LEU A 291 -24.05 -1.06 13.15
CA LEU A 291 -23.49 0.30 13.14
C LEU A 291 -24.58 1.37 13.31
N ILE A 292 -25.78 1.13 12.75
CA ILE A 292 -26.94 2.01 12.93
C ILE A 292 -27.51 1.94 14.36
N GLU A 293 -27.49 0.78 15.02
CA GLU A 293 -27.90 0.63 16.42
C GLU A 293 -26.90 1.27 17.40
N LEU A 294 -25.59 1.14 17.16
CA LEU A 294 -24.54 1.79 17.96
C LEU A 294 -24.50 3.32 17.76
N THR A 295 -24.88 3.82 16.57
CA THR A 295 -25.10 5.26 16.32
C THR A 295 -26.50 5.74 16.74
N ARG A 296 -27.49 4.85 16.92
CA ARG A 296 -28.79 5.16 17.54
C ARG A 296 -28.71 5.31 19.05
N PHE A 297 -27.71 4.71 19.70
CA PHE A 297 -27.39 4.99 21.10
C PHE A 297 -26.96 6.46 21.33
N ASP A 298 -26.60 7.17 20.25
CA ASP A 298 -26.18 8.57 20.29
C ASP A 298 -27.34 9.58 20.36
N ARG A 299 -28.60 9.11 20.30
CA ARG A 299 -29.75 10.00 20.52
C ARG A 299 -30.30 9.99 21.94
N HIS A 300 -30.06 8.96 22.76
CA HIS A 300 -30.44 8.91 24.17
C HIS A 300 -29.36 8.14 24.97
N ALA A 301 -28.13 8.66 25.05
CA ALA A 301 -27.21 8.21 26.09
C ALA A 301 -27.80 8.59 27.46
N PRO A 302 -28.09 7.64 28.36
CA PRO A 302 -28.44 8.00 29.72
C PRO A 302 -27.25 8.72 30.34
N VAL A 303 -27.52 9.91 30.87
CA VAL A 303 -26.61 10.71 31.68
C VAL A 303 -26.01 9.79 32.75
N GLY A 304 -24.73 9.39 32.63
CA GLY A 304 -24.03 8.71 33.73
C GLY A 304 -22.96 7.65 33.43
N LEU A 305 -22.63 7.29 32.19
CA LEU A 305 -21.56 6.30 31.95
C LEU A 305 -20.18 6.97 31.77
N PRO A 306 -19.16 6.63 32.58
CA PRO A 306 -17.85 7.28 32.53
C PRO A 306 -17.13 7.00 31.20
N ILE A 307 -16.49 8.03 30.64
CA ILE A 307 -15.78 8.06 29.34
C ILE A 307 -14.82 6.86 29.15
N ASN A 308 -14.24 6.35 30.23
CA ASN A 308 -13.35 5.18 30.22
C ASN A 308 -14.05 3.89 29.74
N MET A 309 -15.37 3.75 29.93
CA MET A 309 -16.11 2.55 29.55
C MET A 309 -16.45 2.50 28.05
N TYR A 310 -16.53 3.66 27.39
CA TYR A 310 -16.77 3.74 25.94
C TYR A 310 -15.55 3.29 25.13
N HIS A 311 -14.34 3.68 25.56
CA HIS A 311 -13.10 3.19 24.94
C HIS A 311 -12.92 1.69 25.13
N LEU A 312 -13.27 1.15 26.31
CA LEU A 312 -13.26 -0.28 26.55
C LEU A 312 -14.28 -1.01 25.67
N ALA A 313 -15.51 -0.50 25.57
CA ALA A 313 -16.55 -1.08 24.73
C ALA A 313 -16.18 -1.03 23.23
N LYS A 314 -15.60 0.08 22.76
CA LYS A 314 -15.12 0.22 21.37
C LYS A 314 -13.93 -0.70 21.09
N SER A 315 -12.96 -0.78 21.99
CA SER A 315 -11.82 -1.70 21.84
C SER A 315 -12.27 -3.16 21.90
N LEU A 316 -13.22 -3.51 22.77
CA LEU A 316 -13.79 -4.85 22.84
C LEU A 316 -14.62 -5.18 21.60
N TYR A 317 -15.36 -4.21 21.07
CA TYR A 317 -16.12 -4.34 19.83
C TYR A 317 -15.18 -4.54 18.64
N LEU A 318 -14.17 -3.67 18.45
CA LEU A 318 -13.19 -3.80 17.38
C LEU A 318 -12.40 -5.11 17.48
N TYR A 319 -12.04 -5.53 18.69
CA TYR A 319 -11.42 -6.83 18.93
C TYR A 319 -12.37 -7.98 18.57
N ALA A 320 -13.64 -7.89 18.97
CA ALA A 320 -14.66 -8.91 18.70
C ALA A 320 -15.08 -8.99 17.22
N THR A 321 -14.98 -7.89 16.46
CA THR A 321 -15.33 -7.84 15.03
C THR A 321 -14.11 -7.93 14.10
N SER A 322 -12.89 -7.89 14.64
CA SER A 322 -11.67 -8.02 13.82
C SER A 322 -11.54 -9.42 13.23
N LYS A 323 -11.09 -9.50 11.98
CA LYS A 323 -10.76 -10.76 11.31
C LYS A 323 -9.26 -10.89 11.16
N GLU A 324 -8.81 -12.12 11.02
CA GLU A 324 -7.40 -12.43 10.82
C GLU A 324 -6.98 -12.09 9.38
N GLU A 325 -5.88 -11.39 9.21
CA GLU A 325 -5.24 -11.10 7.93
C GLU A 325 -3.94 -11.91 7.81
N TYR A 326 -3.85 -12.72 6.76
CA TYR A 326 -2.69 -13.54 6.43
C TYR A 326 -2.03 -13.06 5.13
N SER A 327 -0.76 -12.68 5.21
CA SER A 327 0.07 -12.34 4.05
C SER A 327 0.54 -13.59 3.30
N VAL A 328 0.23 -13.67 2.01
CA VAL A 328 0.62 -14.77 1.10
C VAL A 328 1.54 -14.20 0.01
N LEU A 329 2.69 -14.83 -0.20
CA LEU A 329 3.65 -14.38 -1.20
C LEU A 329 3.49 -15.19 -2.50
N LEU A 330 3.35 -14.52 -3.63
CA LEU A 330 3.21 -15.14 -4.95
C LEU A 330 4.54 -15.02 -5.71
N LEU A 331 5.22 -16.16 -5.86
CA LEU A 331 6.56 -16.29 -6.46
C LEU A 331 6.56 -17.21 -7.68
N GLY A 332 7.68 -17.20 -8.42
CA GLY A 332 7.85 -17.97 -9.65
C GLY A 332 8.56 -17.15 -10.74
N LEU A 333 9.03 -17.82 -11.79
CA LEU A 333 9.72 -17.16 -12.90
C LEU A 333 8.81 -16.11 -13.58
N ASP A 334 9.41 -15.18 -14.31
CA ASP A 334 8.67 -14.33 -15.23
C ASP A 334 7.91 -15.16 -16.27
N ASN A 335 6.76 -14.64 -16.71
CA ASN A 335 5.83 -15.31 -17.62
C ASN A 335 5.17 -16.61 -17.08
N ALA A 336 5.43 -17.02 -15.83
CA ALA A 336 4.76 -18.18 -15.22
C ALA A 336 3.25 -18.00 -15.02
N GLY A 337 2.74 -16.75 -15.03
CA GLY A 337 1.32 -16.42 -14.90
C GLY A 337 0.87 -15.96 -13.51
N LYS A 338 1.78 -15.44 -12.69
CA LYS A 338 1.50 -14.92 -11.33
C LYS A 338 0.44 -13.81 -11.32
N THR A 339 0.65 -12.76 -12.10
CA THR A 339 -0.30 -11.63 -12.16
C THR A 339 -1.64 -12.05 -12.72
N THR A 340 -1.65 -12.93 -13.73
CA THR A 340 -2.87 -13.55 -14.26
C THR A 340 -3.63 -14.30 -13.16
N LEU A 341 -2.93 -15.10 -12.35
CA LEU A 341 -3.52 -15.81 -11.22
C LEU A 341 -4.09 -14.85 -10.18
N LEU A 342 -3.38 -13.79 -9.82
CA LEU A 342 -3.87 -12.78 -8.89
C LEU A 342 -5.15 -12.09 -9.40
N SER A 343 -5.16 -11.70 -10.68
CA SER A 343 -6.36 -11.12 -11.33
C SER A 343 -7.53 -12.10 -11.33
N GLN A 344 -7.28 -13.39 -11.58
CA GLN A 344 -8.32 -14.42 -11.55
C GLN A 344 -8.87 -14.66 -10.14
N ILE A 345 -8.01 -14.65 -9.11
CA ILE A 345 -8.44 -14.73 -7.71
C ILE A 345 -9.32 -13.52 -7.37
N LYS A 346 -8.93 -12.30 -7.75
CA LYS A 346 -9.77 -11.11 -7.56
C LYS A 346 -11.14 -11.28 -8.24
N ALA A 347 -11.16 -11.75 -9.49
CA ALA A 347 -12.42 -11.96 -10.21
C ALA A 347 -13.36 -12.97 -9.55
N ILE A 348 -12.83 -14.02 -8.91
CA ILE A 348 -13.63 -15.06 -8.23
C ILE A 348 -14.13 -14.58 -6.86
N TYR A 349 -13.27 -13.91 -6.08
CA TYR A 349 -13.51 -13.64 -4.66
C TYR A 349 -13.81 -12.16 -4.32
N GLN A 350 -13.74 -11.26 -5.30
CA GLN A 350 -14.11 -9.84 -5.16
C GLN A 350 -15.06 -9.44 -6.31
N PRO A 351 -16.34 -9.86 -6.27
CA PRO A 351 -17.30 -9.43 -7.26
C PRO A 351 -17.57 -7.91 -7.16
N THR A 352 -17.61 -7.23 -8.30
CA THR A 352 -17.98 -5.82 -8.40
C THR A 352 -19.43 -5.60 -7.95
N ALA A 353 -19.79 -4.40 -7.47
CA ALA A 353 -21.13 -4.07 -6.98
C ALA A 353 -22.28 -4.39 -7.96
N ASP A 354 -21.98 -4.45 -9.27
CA ASP A 354 -22.94 -4.77 -10.34
C ASP A 354 -22.95 -6.26 -10.74
N GLY A 355 -22.22 -7.12 -10.03
CA GLY A 355 -22.10 -8.56 -10.33
C GLY A 355 -21.26 -8.89 -11.58
N ALA A 356 -20.68 -7.89 -12.24
CA ALA A 356 -19.80 -8.09 -13.39
C ALA A 356 -18.41 -8.58 -12.96
N PRO A 357 -17.85 -9.63 -13.61
CA PRO A 357 -16.47 -10.06 -13.36
C PRO A 357 -15.47 -8.97 -13.75
N SER A 358 -14.34 -8.92 -13.03
CA SER A 358 -13.26 -7.95 -13.27
C SER A 358 -12.80 -7.95 -14.74
N PRO A 359 -12.57 -6.78 -15.39
CA PRO A 359 -12.21 -6.75 -16.80
C PRO A 359 -10.80 -7.32 -17.04
N ASN A 360 -10.69 -8.22 -18.02
CA ASN A 360 -9.45 -8.63 -18.72
C ASN A 360 -8.41 -9.44 -17.94
N VAL A 361 -8.74 -10.68 -17.55
CA VAL A 361 -7.76 -11.69 -17.06
C VAL A 361 -6.65 -12.00 -18.08
N GLY A 362 -6.90 -11.80 -19.38
CA GLY A 362 -6.01 -12.24 -20.47
C GLY A 362 -4.94 -11.26 -20.96
N ARG A 363 -4.87 -10.02 -20.46
CA ARG A 363 -3.91 -9.01 -20.94
C ARG A 363 -3.09 -8.43 -19.79
N THR A 364 -2.07 -9.17 -19.37
CA THR A 364 -1.13 -8.73 -18.32
C THR A 364 0.22 -8.35 -18.94
N VAL A 365 0.80 -7.24 -18.50
CA VAL A 365 2.19 -6.84 -18.82
C VAL A 365 3.15 -7.41 -17.77
N PRO A 366 4.47 -7.55 -18.06
CA PRO A 366 5.44 -7.97 -17.05
C PRO A 366 5.43 -7.03 -15.84
N THR A 367 5.26 -7.58 -14.63
CA THR A 367 5.23 -6.79 -13.40
C THR A 367 6.59 -6.15 -13.15
N VAL A 368 6.60 -4.82 -13.09
CA VAL A 368 7.71 -4.00 -12.58
C VAL A 368 7.37 -3.64 -11.13
N GLY A 369 8.09 -4.21 -10.18
CA GLY A 369 7.87 -3.98 -8.74
C GLY A 369 7.02 -5.07 -8.08
N GLN A 370 5.93 -4.65 -7.42
CA GLN A 370 5.01 -5.52 -6.69
C GLN A 370 3.55 -5.08 -6.89
N ASN A 371 2.62 -6.03 -6.88
CA ASN A 371 1.18 -5.78 -6.81
C ASN A 371 0.63 -6.44 -5.55
N VAL A 372 -0.32 -5.78 -4.87
CA VAL A 372 -0.88 -6.27 -3.60
C VAL A 372 -2.40 -6.30 -3.69
N ALA A 373 -2.99 -7.40 -3.25
CA ALA A 373 -4.44 -7.53 -3.16
C ALA A 373 -4.85 -8.09 -1.79
N THR A 374 -5.92 -7.58 -1.21
CA THR A 374 -6.53 -8.17 -0.01
C THR A 374 -7.81 -8.89 -0.38
N ILE A 375 -7.80 -10.21 -0.45
CA ILE A 375 -8.95 -11.04 -0.81
C ILE A 375 -9.80 -11.31 0.45
N PRO A 376 -11.05 -10.82 0.52
CA PRO A 376 -11.94 -11.12 1.62
C PRO A 376 -12.44 -12.56 1.51
N LEU A 377 -12.23 -13.35 2.55
CA LEU A 377 -12.86 -14.65 2.75
C LEU A 377 -13.84 -14.56 3.93
N ASN A 378 -14.66 -15.60 4.13
CA ASN A 378 -15.71 -15.60 5.15
C ASN A 378 -15.19 -15.22 6.55
N ASP A 379 -14.03 -15.77 6.94
CA ASP A 379 -13.47 -15.66 8.30
C ASP A 379 -12.04 -15.11 8.36
N MET A 380 -11.47 -14.68 7.24
CA MET A 380 -10.14 -14.08 7.19
C MET A 380 -9.98 -13.16 5.98
N TYR A 381 -8.89 -12.41 5.95
CA TYR A 381 -8.37 -11.71 4.79
C TYR A 381 -7.09 -12.40 4.30
N LEU A 382 -6.99 -12.67 3.00
CA LEU A 382 -5.73 -13.10 2.38
C LEU A 382 -5.09 -11.91 1.67
N LYS A 383 -3.98 -11.40 2.20
CA LYS A 383 -3.19 -10.35 1.57
C LYS A 383 -2.13 -10.95 0.65
N ILE A 384 -2.40 -10.98 -0.64
CA ILE A 384 -1.53 -11.60 -1.64
C ILE A 384 -0.56 -10.55 -2.20
N TRP A 385 0.73 -10.87 -2.16
CA TRP A 385 1.83 -10.06 -2.69
C TRP A 385 2.38 -10.71 -3.97
N ASP A 386 2.04 -10.16 -5.15
CA ASP A 386 2.58 -10.57 -6.45
C ASP A 386 3.87 -9.80 -6.73
N VAL A 387 4.99 -10.52 -6.70
CA VAL A 387 6.33 -9.93 -6.83
C VAL A 387 6.93 -10.29 -8.19
N GLY A 388 7.62 -9.34 -8.82
CA GLY A 388 8.27 -9.54 -10.13
C GLY A 388 9.16 -10.80 -10.17
N GLY A 389 9.01 -11.58 -11.25
CA GLY A 389 9.75 -12.85 -11.45
C GLY A 389 11.00 -12.76 -12.31
N GLN A 390 11.26 -11.59 -12.89
CA GLN A 390 12.45 -11.34 -13.72
C GLN A 390 13.71 -11.47 -12.86
N THR A 391 14.78 -12.03 -13.42
CA THR A 391 16.03 -12.32 -12.69
C THR A 391 16.55 -11.12 -11.88
N THR A 392 16.49 -9.91 -12.45
CA THR A 392 16.91 -8.65 -11.79
C THR A 392 16.06 -8.28 -10.58
N MET A 393 14.82 -8.76 -10.50
CA MET A 393 13.86 -8.43 -9.44
C MET A 393 13.78 -9.50 -8.33
N ARG A 394 14.32 -10.71 -8.56
CA ARG A 394 14.26 -11.81 -7.57
C ARG A 394 14.97 -11.48 -6.26
N GLY A 395 15.93 -10.55 -6.29
CA GLY A 395 16.59 -10.04 -5.09
C GLY A 395 15.64 -9.42 -4.06
N LEU A 396 14.47 -8.92 -4.50
CA LEU A 396 13.46 -8.32 -3.62
C LEU A 396 12.66 -9.36 -2.83
N TRP A 397 12.61 -10.63 -3.26
CA TRP A 397 11.76 -11.65 -2.63
C TRP A 397 12.07 -11.84 -1.15
N GLN A 398 13.36 -11.76 -0.78
CA GLN A 398 13.83 -11.97 0.59
C GLN A 398 13.25 -10.96 1.57
N SER A 399 12.97 -9.73 1.11
CA SER A 399 12.37 -8.66 1.92
C SER A 399 10.96 -9.00 2.43
N TYR A 400 10.31 -10.03 1.88
CA TYR A 400 8.94 -10.42 2.22
C TYR A 400 8.86 -11.75 3.00
N TYR A 401 9.96 -12.48 3.16
CA TYR A 401 9.93 -13.82 3.77
C TYR A 401 9.57 -13.79 5.26
N ALA A 402 10.10 -12.80 5.99
CA ALA A 402 9.84 -12.67 7.43
C ALA A 402 8.36 -12.42 7.75
N SER A 403 7.62 -11.78 6.84
CA SER A 403 6.22 -11.38 7.05
C SER A 403 5.20 -12.25 6.33
N CYS A 404 5.63 -13.25 5.56
CA CYS A 404 4.72 -14.14 4.85
C CYS A 404 4.25 -15.31 5.74
N HIS A 405 2.98 -15.71 5.55
CA HIS A 405 2.34 -16.82 6.25
C HIS A 405 2.25 -18.07 5.37
N ALA A 406 2.26 -17.90 4.05
CA ALA A 406 2.35 -18.95 3.04
C ALA A 406 3.01 -18.43 1.76
N ILE A 407 3.56 -19.34 0.94
CA ILE A 407 4.06 -19.02 -0.39
C ILE A 407 3.28 -19.83 -1.42
N ILE A 408 2.83 -19.16 -2.49
CA ILE A 408 2.37 -19.80 -3.72
C ILE A 408 3.49 -19.65 -4.75
N PHE A 409 4.00 -20.77 -5.25
CA PHE A 409 5.06 -20.79 -6.26
C PHE A 409 4.48 -21.27 -7.60
N VAL A 410 4.44 -20.39 -8.59
CA VAL A 410 3.82 -20.65 -9.90
C VAL A 410 4.86 -21.17 -10.89
N VAL A 411 4.56 -22.33 -11.48
CA VAL A 411 5.38 -23.01 -12.48
C VAL A 411 4.67 -22.97 -13.83
N ASP A 412 5.37 -22.56 -14.87
CA ASP A 412 4.87 -22.69 -16.24
C ASP A 412 5.02 -24.15 -16.70
N SER A 413 3.90 -24.86 -16.82
CA SER A 413 3.92 -26.28 -17.20
C SER A 413 4.27 -26.48 -18.68
N THR A 414 4.36 -25.43 -19.50
CA THR A 414 4.71 -25.52 -20.93
C THR A 414 6.18 -25.21 -21.20
N ASP A 415 6.92 -24.74 -20.20
CA ASP A 415 8.29 -24.24 -20.32
C ASP A 415 9.35 -25.29 -19.96
N VAL A 416 9.24 -26.47 -20.59
CA VAL A 416 10.06 -27.65 -20.27
C VAL A 416 11.30 -27.83 -21.13
N GLY A 417 11.23 -27.45 -22.41
CA GLY A 417 12.28 -27.73 -23.39
C GLY A 417 12.58 -29.23 -23.54
N GLY A 418 13.74 -29.56 -24.12
CA GLY A 418 14.18 -30.94 -24.33
C GLY A 418 14.63 -31.72 -23.08
N GLY A 419 14.51 -31.16 -21.87
CA GLY A 419 15.12 -31.65 -20.63
C GLY A 419 14.18 -32.36 -19.65
N LEU A 420 13.01 -32.83 -20.10
CA LEU A 420 11.99 -33.45 -19.23
C LEU A 420 12.53 -34.67 -18.44
N ASP A 421 13.45 -35.41 -19.05
CA ASP A 421 14.10 -36.58 -18.44
C ASP A 421 15.10 -36.17 -17.35
N ASP A 422 15.81 -35.05 -17.53
CA ASP A 422 16.78 -34.52 -16.55
C ASP A 422 16.07 -33.92 -15.32
N PHE A 423 14.98 -33.17 -15.55
CA PHE A 423 14.15 -32.59 -14.49
C PHE A 423 13.57 -33.66 -13.54
N SER A 424 13.05 -34.76 -14.11
CA SER A 424 12.43 -35.85 -13.35
C SER A 424 13.47 -36.73 -12.63
N SER A 425 14.69 -36.83 -13.17
CA SER A 425 15.77 -37.65 -12.59
C SER A 425 16.44 -37.04 -11.35
N GLY A 426 16.22 -35.74 -11.10
CA GLY A 426 16.80 -35.04 -9.95
C GLY A 426 18.32 -34.83 -10.04
N ALA A 427 18.94 -35.04 -11.19
CA ALA A 427 20.35 -34.77 -11.41
C ALA A 427 20.62 -33.25 -11.47
N ALA A 428 21.74 -32.83 -10.90
CA ALA A 428 22.22 -31.46 -11.04
C ALA A 428 22.77 -31.27 -12.46
N LEU A 429 22.40 -30.17 -13.11
CA LEU A 429 22.88 -29.77 -14.43
C LEU A 429 24.42 -29.78 -14.44
N SER A 430 25.03 -30.81 -15.04
CA SER A 430 26.47 -30.79 -15.30
C SER A 430 26.72 -29.87 -16.49
N SER A 431 27.30 -28.71 -16.24
CA SER A 431 27.77 -27.78 -17.27
C SER A 431 28.84 -28.46 -18.14
N THR A 432 28.45 -29.13 -19.21
CA THR A 432 29.37 -29.50 -20.29
C THR A 432 29.36 -28.37 -21.31
N ASN A 433 30.46 -27.62 -21.36
CA ASN A 433 30.80 -26.71 -22.44
C ASN A 433 30.94 -27.52 -23.74
N ASP A 434 29.90 -27.54 -24.58
CA ASP A 434 30.03 -27.97 -25.97
C ASP A 434 29.39 -26.92 -26.88
N ASP A 435 30.22 -25.97 -27.30
CA ASP A 435 29.91 -24.91 -28.27
C ASP A 435 29.83 -25.46 -29.70
N ASN A 436 28.94 -26.40 -30.01
CA ASN A 436 28.56 -26.67 -31.41
C ASN A 436 27.31 -27.54 -31.62
N VAL A 437 26.12 -27.10 -31.20
CA VAL A 437 24.87 -27.61 -31.76
C VAL A 437 23.89 -26.44 -31.89
N THR A 438 23.32 -26.25 -33.08
CA THR A 438 22.15 -25.39 -33.32
C THR A 438 21.01 -25.82 -32.39
N SER A 439 20.89 -25.16 -31.23
CA SER A 439 20.20 -25.68 -30.05
C SER A 439 18.68 -25.79 -30.24
N PRO A 440 18.06 -26.95 -29.96
CA PRO A 440 16.62 -27.02 -29.78
C PRO A 440 16.24 -26.21 -28.52
N GLN A 441 15.07 -25.57 -28.58
CA GLN A 441 14.46 -24.71 -27.55
C GLN A 441 14.72 -25.22 -26.12
N HIS A 442 15.59 -24.53 -25.37
CA HIS A 442 15.84 -24.82 -23.96
C HIS A 442 14.70 -24.23 -23.12
N GLY A 443 13.95 -25.06 -22.42
CA GLY A 443 12.92 -24.62 -21.48
C GLY A 443 13.51 -24.29 -20.11
N ARG A 444 12.76 -23.54 -19.32
CA ARG A 444 13.23 -22.95 -18.06
C ARG A 444 12.86 -23.74 -16.81
N LEU A 445 12.33 -24.96 -16.94
CA LEU A 445 11.95 -25.76 -15.77
C LEU A 445 13.13 -26.09 -14.84
N GLY A 446 14.35 -26.29 -15.39
CA GLY A 446 15.57 -26.45 -14.60
C GLY A 446 15.94 -25.19 -13.79
N GLU A 447 15.82 -24.01 -14.39
CA GLU A 447 16.00 -22.72 -13.70
C GLU A 447 14.92 -22.54 -12.62
N CYS A 448 13.67 -22.85 -12.94
CA CYS A 448 12.53 -22.78 -12.02
C CYS A 448 12.80 -23.61 -10.75
N LYS A 449 13.41 -24.78 -10.94
CA LYS A 449 13.84 -25.66 -9.86
C LYS A 449 14.91 -25.03 -8.96
N GLN A 450 16.00 -24.57 -9.54
CA GLN A 450 17.07 -23.90 -8.79
C GLN A 450 16.56 -22.68 -8.01
N VAL A 451 15.65 -21.92 -8.61
CA VAL A 451 15.03 -20.76 -7.95
C VAL A 451 14.18 -21.20 -6.77
N LEU A 452 13.32 -22.22 -6.92
CA LEU A 452 12.55 -22.74 -5.79
C LEU A 452 13.46 -23.27 -4.67
N GLU A 453 14.52 -23.99 -5.00
CA GLU A 453 15.53 -24.44 -4.02
C GLU A 453 16.13 -23.27 -3.25
N SER A 454 16.51 -22.19 -3.94
CA SER A 454 17.07 -21.00 -3.29
C SER A 454 16.09 -20.32 -2.32
N VAL A 455 14.79 -20.33 -2.65
CA VAL A 455 13.74 -19.85 -1.73
C VAL A 455 13.69 -20.76 -0.50
N LEU A 456 13.64 -22.08 -0.70
CA LEU A 456 13.51 -23.08 0.37
C LEU A 456 14.69 -23.10 1.35
N GLN A 457 15.89 -22.76 0.88
CA GLN A 457 17.11 -22.69 1.69
C GLN A 457 17.15 -21.46 2.62
N ASN A 458 16.29 -20.47 2.41
CA ASN A 458 16.26 -19.28 3.25
C ASN A 458 15.65 -19.56 4.63
N ALA A 459 16.31 -19.11 5.70
CA ALA A 459 15.87 -19.34 7.08
C ALA A 459 14.52 -18.67 7.39
N ASP A 460 14.24 -17.51 6.79
CA ASP A 460 13.01 -16.76 7.02
C ASP A 460 11.78 -17.42 6.39
N VAL A 461 11.95 -18.44 5.54
CA VAL A 461 10.83 -19.27 5.05
C VAL A 461 10.72 -20.59 5.80
N ALA A 462 11.53 -20.85 6.82
CA ALA A 462 11.41 -22.07 7.62
C ALA A 462 10.00 -22.17 8.23
N GLY A 463 9.38 -23.35 8.10
CA GLY A 463 8.03 -23.61 8.59
C GLY A 463 6.90 -22.92 7.80
N VAL A 464 7.20 -22.17 6.73
CA VAL A 464 6.17 -21.57 5.86
C VAL A 464 5.59 -22.65 4.94
N PRO A 465 4.25 -22.84 4.90
CA PRO A 465 3.58 -23.69 3.94
C PRO A 465 3.80 -23.23 2.50
N ILE A 466 4.03 -24.17 1.58
CA ILE A 466 4.33 -23.85 0.18
C ILE A 466 3.40 -24.62 -0.77
N LEU A 467 2.61 -23.86 -1.52
CA LEU A 467 1.80 -24.38 -2.61
C LEU A 467 2.52 -24.20 -3.94
N VAL A 468 2.86 -25.29 -4.61
CA VAL A 468 3.36 -25.23 -5.99
C VAL A 468 2.17 -25.36 -6.94
N LEU A 469 2.03 -24.41 -7.86
CA LEU A 469 0.98 -24.42 -8.87
C LEU A 469 1.57 -24.74 -10.23
N ALA A 470 1.22 -25.91 -10.77
CA ALA A 470 1.47 -26.27 -12.15
C ALA A 470 0.47 -25.50 -13.01
N ASN A 471 0.87 -24.33 -13.52
CA ASN A 471 0.01 -23.42 -14.26
C ASN A 471 0.06 -23.70 -15.77
N LYS A 472 -0.92 -23.15 -16.51
CA LYS A 472 -1.12 -23.33 -17.96
C LYS A 472 -1.53 -24.74 -18.36
N GLN A 473 -2.25 -25.43 -17.47
CA GLN A 473 -2.79 -26.78 -17.72
C GLN A 473 -3.94 -26.79 -18.75
N ASP A 474 -4.39 -25.61 -19.20
CA ASP A 474 -5.29 -25.44 -20.34
C ASP A 474 -4.61 -25.71 -21.70
N ARG A 475 -3.27 -25.77 -21.75
CA ARG A 475 -2.53 -26.00 -22.97
C ARG A 475 -2.23 -27.48 -23.21
N GLU A 476 -2.32 -27.92 -24.47
CA GLU A 476 -2.06 -29.31 -24.86
C GLU A 476 -0.58 -29.72 -24.70
N ASP A 477 0.34 -28.77 -24.79
CA ASP A 477 1.78 -28.96 -24.60
C ASP A 477 2.22 -28.86 -23.13
N CYS A 478 1.28 -28.86 -22.19
CA CYS A 478 1.60 -28.81 -20.77
C CYS A 478 2.13 -30.16 -20.24
N VAL A 479 2.98 -30.06 -19.23
CA VAL A 479 3.50 -31.20 -18.49
C VAL A 479 2.48 -31.65 -17.46
N GLU A 480 2.30 -32.96 -17.36
CA GLU A 480 1.48 -33.58 -16.34
C GLU A 480 1.97 -33.21 -14.93
N VAL A 481 1.04 -32.86 -14.05
CA VAL A 481 1.32 -32.48 -12.66
C VAL A 481 2.17 -33.52 -11.92
N VAL A 482 2.00 -34.81 -12.24
CA VAL A 482 2.76 -35.91 -11.64
C VAL A 482 4.26 -35.74 -11.89
N ARG A 483 4.67 -35.37 -13.11
CA ARG A 483 6.08 -35.15 -13.45
C ARG A 483 6.64 -33.90 -12.77
N ILE A 484 5.85 -32.84 -12.70
CA ILE A 484 6.19 -31.62 -11.94
C ILE A 484 6.43 -32.00 -10.48
N LYS A 485 5.50 -32.75 -9.88
CA LYS A 485 5.63 -33.23 -8.51
C LYS A 485 6.93 -34.03 -8.34
N GLU A 486 7.19 -35.04 -9.16
CA GLU A 486 8.39 -35.89 -9.14
C GLU A 486 9.69 -35.07 -9.18
N GLY A 487 9.82 -34.11 -10.10
CA GLY A 487 11.03 -33.29 -10.20
C GLY A 487 11.27 -32.36 -9.00
N PHE A 488 10.21 -32.06 -8.23
CA PHE A 488 10.25 -31.25 -7.01
C PHE A 488 10.21 -32.07 -5.69
N VAL A 489 9.98 -33.39 -5.73
CA VAL A 489 9.70 -34.24 -4.54
C VAL A 489 10.75 -34.06 -3.45
N ARG A 490 12.03 -34.26 -3.77
CA ARG A 490 13.11 -34.23 -2.77
C ARG A 490 13.23 -32.91 -2.04
N GLN A 491 12.95 -31.81 -2.72
CA GLN A 491 13.20 -30.45 -2.21
C GLN A 491 12.00 -29.88 -1.49
N VAL A 492 10.81 -30.06 -2.07
CA VAL A 492 9.57 -29.49 -1.56
C VAL A 492 8.93 -30.36 -0.47
N PHE A 493 9.13 -31.68 -0.51
CA PHE A 493 8.44 -32.63 0.38
C PHE A 493 9.37 -33.35 1.36
N GLU A 494 10.63 -33.62 1.01
CA GLU A 494 11.52 -34.47 1.82
C GLU A 494 12.62 -33.68 2.56
N GLY A 495 13.05 -32.51 2.04
CA GLY A 495 14.06 -31.63 2.64
C GLY A 495 15.49 -32.19 2.58
N GLU A 496 16.50 -31.37 2.27
CA GLU A 496 17.88 -31.85 2.06
C GLU A 496 18.57 -32.42 3.32
N LYS A 497 18.08 -32.13 4.53
CA LYS A 497 18.78 -32.44 5.80
C LYS A 497 17.89 -32.97 6.93
N GLY A 498 16.81 -33.69 6.62
CA GLY A 498 15.94 -34.30 7.65
C GLY A 498 15.31 -33.30 8.63
N ALA A 499 15.31 -32.01 8.27
CA ALA A 499 14.78 -30.93 9.09
C ALA A 499 13.30 -30.69 8.74
N GLY A 500 12.42 -31.53 9.30
CA GLY A 500 10.97 -31.32 9.32
C GLY A 500 10.26 -31.46 7.96
N VAL A 501 9.15 -32.19 7.95
CA VAL A 501 8.23 -32.19 6.80
C VAL A 501 7.63 -30.79 6.68
N ARG A 502 7.92 -30.10 5.56
CA ARG A 502 7.28 -28.83 5.22
C ARG A 502 5.87 -29.11 4.71
N ASP A 503 4.88 -28.36 5.17
CA ASP A 503 3.53 -28.48 4.63
C ASP A 503 3.51 -27.95 3.20
N SER A 504 3.37 -28.84 2.23
CA SER A 504 3.48 -28.52 0.82
C SER A 504 2.55 -29.35 -0.04
N ARG A 505 2.18 -28.79 -1.20
CA ARG A 505 1.31 -29.46 -2.17
C ARG A 505 1.63 -28.98 -3.58
N VAL A 506 1.41 -29.83 -4.57
CA VAL A 506 1.38 -29.45 -5.99
C VAL A 506 -0.06 -29.55 -6.49
N LEU A 507 -0.57 -28.52 -7.14
CA LEU A 507 -1.91 -28.51 -7.77
C LEU A 507 -1.84 -28.07 -9.24
N PRO A 508 -2.65 -28.68 -10.15
CA PRO A 508 -2.88 -28.14 -11.48
C PRO A 508 -3.74 -26.88 -11.41
N VAL A 509 -3.40 -25.87 -12.22
CA VAL A 509 -4.26 -24.70 -12.43
C VAL A 509 -4.22 -24.21 -13.88
N SER A 510 -5.31 -23.59 -14.30
CA SER A 510 -5.28 -22.61 -15.39
C SER A 510 -5.61 -21.25 -14.80
N ALA A 511 -4.59 -20.40 -14.63
CA ALA A 511 -4.80 -19.02 -14.18
C ALA A 511 -5.69 -18.22 -15.16
N LEU A 512 -5.65 -18.56 -16.44
CA LEU A 512 -6.44 -17.88 -17.47
C LEU A 512 -7.92 -18.26 -17.43
N LEU A 513 -8.23 -19.55 -17.23
CA LEU A 513 -9.60 -20.06 -17.22
C LEU A 513 -10.22 -20.11 -15.81
N GLY A 514 -9.40 -20.00 -14.76
CA GLY A 514 -9.83 -20.11 -13.36
C GLY A 514 -9.95 -21.54 -12.82
N THR A 515 -9.73 -22.56 -13.64
CA THR A 515 -9.74 -23.96 -13.18
C THR A 515 -8.64 -24.22 -12.15
N GLY A 516 -8.98 -24.84 -11.02
CA GLY A 516 -8.02 -25.14 -9.94
C GLY A 516 -7.70 -23.96 -9.01
N VAL A 517 -8.15 -22.75 -9.35
CA VAL A 517 -7.88 -21.54 -8.53
C VAL A 517 -8.61 -21.59 -7.19
N PRO A 518 -9.91 -21.99 -7.11
CA PRO A 518 -10.58 -22.12 -5.82
C PRO A 518 -9.90 -23.10 -4.88
N GLU A 519 -9.51 -24.27 -5.39
CA GLU A 519 -8.83 -25.32 -4.64
C GLU A 519 -7.46 -24.86 -4.12
N ALA A 520 -6.75 -24.02 -4.89
CA ALA A 520 -5.51 -23.40 -4.47
C ALA A 520 -5.72 -22.42 -3.31
N VAL A 521 -6.74 -21.56 -3.39
CA VAL A 521 -7.08 -20.60 -2.34
C VAL A 521 -7.53 -21.32 -1.07
N GLU A 522 -8.40 -22.33 -1.19
CA GLU A 522 -8.85 -23.16 -0.06
C GLU A 522 -7.70 -23.88 0.62
N TRP A 523 -6.74 -24.41 -0.15
CA TRP A 523 -5.55 -25.02 0.43
C TRP A 523 -4.78 -23.99 1.25
N VAL A 524 -4.44 -22.83 0.67
CA VAL A 524 -3.68 -21.78 1.39
C VAL A 524 -4.43 -21.32 2.65
N GLN A 525 -5.74 -21.06 2.54
CA GLN A 525 -6.61 -20.68 3.66
C GLN A 525 -6.51 -21.69 4.82
N SER A 526 -6.58 -22.99 4.50
CA SER A 526 -6.48 -24.05 5.52
C SER A 526 -5.12 -24.08 6.21
N ARG A 527 -4.04 -23.86 5.46
CA ARG A 527 -2.66 -24.02 5.94
C ARG A 527 -2.18 -22.84 6.78
N VAL A 528 -2.56 -21.62 6.40
CA VAL A 528 -2.20 -20.44 7.19
C VAL A 528 -2.88 -20.45 8.57
N LYS A 529 -4.13 -20.92 8.63
CA LYS A 529 -4.84 -21.18 9.89
C LYS A 529 -4.16 -22.25 10.74
N TRP A 530 -3.74 -23.35 10.12
CA TRP A 530 -3.04 -24.42 10.82
C TRP A 530 -1.72 -23.93 11.41
N ASN A 531 -1.01 -23.07 10.68
CA ASN A 531 0.29 -22.54 11.08
C ASN A 531 0.21 -21.26 11.93
N LYS A 532 -0.97 -20.90 12.43
CA LYS A 532 -1.22 -19.65 13.17
C LYS A 532 -0.33 -19.47 14.39
N GLU A 533 0.02 -20.55 15.09
CA GLU A 533 0.88 -20.49 16.28
C GLU A 533 2.34 -20.16 15.91
N GLY A 534 2.83 -20.73 14.81
CA GLY A 534 4.19 -20.48 14.31
C GLY A 534 4.32 -19.14 13.59
N ARG A 535 3.24 -18.68 12.95
CA ARG A 535 3.15 -17.40 12.25
C ARG A 535 1.79 -16.74 12.53
N PRO A 536 1.70 -15.89 13.57
CA PRO A 536 0.44 -15.28 13.95
C PRO A 536 -0.02 -14.23 12.93
N PRO A 537 -1.31 -14.22 12.56
CA PRO A 537 -1.89 -13.25 11.64
C PRO A 537 -1.92 -11.85 12.26
N LEU A 538 -2.09 -10.86 11.39
CA LEU A 538 -2.47 -9.52 11.81
C LEU A 538 -3.98 -9.48 12.06
N MET A 539 -4.43 -8.76 13.09
CA MET A 539 -5.87 -8.52 13.28
C MET A 539 -6.28 -7.27 12.50
N ARG A 540 -7.33 -7.37 11.69
CA ARG A 540 -7.86 -6.30 10.84
C ARG A 540 -9.32 -6.00 11.13
#